data_AF-A0AAN9Q7U4-F1
#
_entry.id   AF-A0AAN9Q7U4-F1
#
_cell.length_a   1.000
_cell.length_b   1.000
_cell.length_c   1.000
_cell.angle_alpha   90.00
_cell.angle_beta   90.00
_cell.angle_gamma   90.00
#
_symmetry.space_group_name_H-M   'P 1'
#
loop_
_entity.id
_entity.type
_entity.pdbx_description
1 polymer ?
#
loop_
_entity_poly.entity_id
_entity_poly.type
_entity_poly.pdbx_seq_one_letter_code
_entity_poly.pdbx_strand_id
1 'polypeptide(L)'
;MPIHKMLRNVIHNVKDEVSMLKASLSLKRRESSIHVHVIRCTTHKLSTAPSEDQIEPFISVECIPYLLPQVSINALLDRLHKTHNATVSLKCLFILHNIITKGSLEMKDILFSYNSNGDHNAFNLSSFRDNTNHESLELSTWVCWHAKLLEDLLMFPKSLGYYLSLSNGAPKIEVSRLSTAKLLGEIQDLIDFVEHVSHVPESLYLRKYHLVNEVVTLVMEDCGHVQHEILWRVEEVRKRVGILDTGELREILGCMNRLEELGM
;
A
#
# COMPACT_ATOMS: atom_id res chain seq x y z
N MET A 1 18.33 -30.16 -6.94
CA MET A 1 17.49 -28.93 -6.84
C MET A 1 16.05 -29.16 -6.34
N PRO A 2 15.28 -30.20 -6.71
CA PRO A 2 13.88 -30.34 -6.28
C PRO A 2 13.71 -30.62 -4.78
N ILE A 3 14.55 -31.49 -4.23
CA ILE A 3 14.46 -31.98 -2.84
C ILE A 3 14.66 -30.85 -1.82
N HIS A 4 15.58 -29.91 -2.08
CA HIS A 4 15.81 -28.76 -1.21
C HIS A 4 14.63 -27.78 -1.20
N LYS A 5 13.92 -27.62 -2.33
CA LYS A 5 12.70 -26.80 -2.40
C LYS A 5 11.55 -27.48 -1.66
N MET A 6 11.40 -28.80 -1.78
CA MET A 6 10.38 -29.57 -1.06
C MET A 6 10.61 -29.54 0.45
N LEU A 7 11.83 -29.78 0.94
CA LEU A 7 12.17 -29.68 2.37
C LEU A 7 11.87 -28.29 2.93
N ARG A 8 12.21 -27.24 2.19
CA ARG A 8 11.92 -25.84 2.58
C ARG A 8 10.41 -25.59 2.70
N ASN A 9 9.63 -26.05 1.72
CA ASN A 9 8.17 -25.93 1.77
C ASN A 9 7.56 -26.66 2.98
N VAL A 10 8.08 -27.84 3.32
CA VAL A 10 7.66 -28.59 4.52
C VAL A 10 7.98 -27.79 5.79
N ILE A 11 9.19 -27.24 5.91
CA ILE A 11 9.58 -26.40 7.06
C ILE A 11 8.66 -25.19 7.18
N HIS A 12 8.35 -24.51 6.08
CA HIS A 12 7.44 -23.36 6.10
C HIS A 12 6.02 -23.75 6.50
N ASN A 13 5.50 -24.88 6.01
CA ASN A 13 4.19 -25.38 6.43
C ASN A 13 4.16 -25.69 7.94
N VAL A 14 5.19 -26.36 8.47
CA VAL A 14 5.30 -26.63 9.91
C VAL A 14 5.39 -25.32 10.71
N LYS A 15 6.11 -24.31 10.21
CA LYS A 15 6.21 -23.00 10.85
C LYS A 15 4.85 -22.28 10.87
N ASP A 16 4.07 -22.39 9.81
CA ASP A 16 2.71 -21.83 9.75
C ASP A 16 1.79 -22.53 10.77
N GLU A 17 1.81 -23.87 10.84
CA GLU A 17 1.04 -24.65 11.84
C GLU A 17 1.42 -24.30 13.28
N VAL A 18 2.71 -24.24 13.59
CA VAL A 18 3.19 -23.85 14.93
C VAL A 18 2.76 -22.43 15.28
N SER A 19 2.77 -21.52 14.30
CA SER A 19 2.32 -20.13 14.51
C SER A 19 0.81 -20.08 14.80
N MET A 20 0.00 -20.87 14.09
CA MET A 20 -1.43 -20.98 14.33
C MET A 20 -1.75 -21.57 15.71
N LEU A 21 -1.05 -22.63 16.12
CA LEU A 21 -1.20 -23.22 17.46
C LEU A 21 -0.81 -22.23 18.57
N LYS A 22 0.28 -21.49 18.41
CA LYS A 22 0.67 -20.45 19.38
C LYS A 22 -0.38 -19.34 19.47
N ALA A 23 -0.91 -18.89 18.33
CA ALA A 23 -1.93 -17.87 18.31
C ALA A 23 -3.21 -18.36 19.02
N SER A 24 -3.68 -19.59 18.75
CA SER A 24 -4.91 -20.13 19.33
C SER A 24 -4.85 -20.37 20.85
N LEU A 25 -3.65 -20.62 21.40
CA LEU A 25 -3.42 -20.83 22.84
C LEU A 25 -3.37 -19.54 23.67
N SER A 26 -3.40 -18.35 23.05
CA SER A 26 -3.42 -17.08 23.78
C SER A 26 -4.70 -16.92 24.61
N LEU A 27 -4.57 -16.54 25.89
CA LEU A 27 -5.65 -16.40 26.87
C LEU A 27 -6.72 -15.37 26.46
N LYS A 28 -6.41 -14.49 25.50
CA LYS A 28 -7.36 -13.56 24.89
C LYS A 28 -7.96 -14.19 23.63
N ARG A 29 -8.99 -15.01 23.80
CA ARG A 29 -9.64 -15.84 22.76
C ARG A 29 -10.06 -15.09 21.46
N ARG A 30 -10.26 -13.77 21.51
CA ARG A 30 -10.63 -12.95 20.35
C ARG A 30 -9.42 -12.36 19.60
N GLU A 31 -8.43 -11.85 20.34
CA GLU A 31 -7.16 -11.46 19.73
C GLU A 31 -6.50 -12.68 19.06
N SER A 32 -6.66 -13.87 19.66
CA SER A 32 -6.17 -15.11 19.06
C SER A 32 -6.84 -15.47 17.74
N SER A 33 -8.16 -15.29 17.57
CA SER A 33 -8.83 -15.61 16.30
C SER A 33 -8.39 -14.68 15.16
N ILE A 34 -8.19 -13.40 15.44
CA ILE A 34 -7.68 -12.41 14.47
C ILE A 34 -6.24 -12.75 14.09
N HIS A 35 -5.38 -13.02 15.06
CA HIS A 35 -4.00 -13.44 14.79
C HIS A 35 -3.92 -14.74 13.98
N VAL A 36 -4.78 -15.73 14.27
CA VAL A 36 -4.87 -16.97 13.47
C VAL A 36 -5.29 -16.66 12.03
N HIS A 37 -6.29 -15.80 11.82
CA HIS A 37 -6.74 -15.40 10.49
C HIS A 37 -5.64 -14.67 9.71
N VAL A 38 -4.92 -13.73 10.34
CA VAL A 38 -3.75 -13.06 9.75
C VAL A 38 -2.69 -14.07 9.34
N ILE A 39 -2.35 -15.04 10.19
CA ILE A 39 -1.35 -16.08 9.86
C ILE A 39 -1.81 -16.92 8.67
N ARG A 40 -3.10 -17.30 8.62
CA ARG A 40 -3.66 -18.09 7.52
C ARG A 40 -3.62 -17.34 6.19
N CYS A 41 -3.87 -16.04 6.22
CA CYS A 41 -3.80 -15.20 5.03
C CYS A 41 -2.34 -14.91 4.62
N THR A 42 -1.41 -14.91 5.58
CA THR A 42 0.02 -14.54 5.39
C THR A 42 0.96 -15.73 5.51
N THR A 43 0.57 -16.88 4.94
CA THR A 43 1.41 -18.07 4.84
C THR A 43 2.58 -17.85 3.88
N HIS A 44 3.64 -18.65 4.01
CA HIS A 44 4.87 -18.51 3.23
C HIS A 44 4.73 -18.93 1.74
N LYS A 45 3.54 -19.35 1.30
CA LYS A 45 3.27 -19.80 -0.08
C LYS A 45 3.12 -18.61 -1.03
N LEU A 46 4.12 -18.39 -1.88
CA LEU A 46 4.18 -17.24 -2.80
C LEU A 46 3.14 -17.29 -3.94
N SER A 47 2.79 -18.49 -4.40
CA SER A 47 1.93 -18.69 -5.58
C SER A 47 0.49 -18.23 -5.40
N THR A 48 0.05 -17.92 -4.18
CA THR A 48 -1.36 -17.70 -3.87
C THR A 48 -1.49 -16.39 -3.12
N ALA A 49 -2.11 -15.39 -3.78
CA ALA A 49 -2.57 -14.20 -3.08
C ALA A 49 -3.69 -14.59 -2.09
N PRO A 50 -3.85 -13.86 -0.98
CA PRO A 50 -5.07 -13.95 -0.19
C PRO A 50 -6.29 -13.74 -1.09
N SER A 51 -7.29 -14.64 -1.03
CA SER A 51 -8.52 -14.50 -1.84
C SER A 51 -9.40 -13.36 -1.32
N GLU A 52 -10.34 -12.89 -2.13
CA GLU A 52 -11.28 -11.83 -1.71
C GLU A 52 -12.01 -12.20 -0.42
N ASP A 53 -12.53 -13.43 -0.31
CA ASP A 53 -13.14 -13.97 0.93
C ASP A 53 -12.22 -13.94 2.16
N GLN A 54 -10.89 -14.02 1.96
CA GLN A 54 -9.92 -13.95 3.05
C GLN A 54 -9.64 -12.52 3.48
N ILE A 55 -9.78 -11.57 2.55
CA ILE A 55 -9.54 -10.15 2.76
C ILE A 55 -10.79 -9.46 3.29
N GLU A 56 -11.98 -9.90 2.87
CA GLU A 56 -13.29 -9.34 3.22
C GLU A 56 -13.43 -9.08 4.74
N PRO A 57 -13.04 -10.01 5.65
CA PRO A 57 -13.08 -9.75 7.09
C PRO A 57 -12.21 -8.59 7.58
N PHE A 58 -11.18 -8.20 6.83
CA PHE A 58 -10.33 -7.05 7.14
C PHE A 58 -10.89 -5.72 6.61
N ILE A 59 -11.87 -5.75 5.71
CA ILE A 59 -12.43 -4.57 5.04
C ILE A 59 -13.85 -4.29 5.55
N SER A 60 -14.68 -5.32 5.69
CA SER A 60 -16.09 -5.21 6.06
C SER A 60 -16.25 -5.20 7.58
N VAL A 61 -16.53 -4.02 8.14
CA VAL A 61 -16.91 -3.86 9.56
C VAL A 61 -18.28 -4.50 9.85
N GLU A 62 -19.11 -4.67 8.82
CA GLU A 62 -20.52 -5.07 8.97
C GLU A 62 -20.74 -6.57 9.23
N CYS A 63 -19.77 -7.45 8.91
CA CYS A 63 -19.96 -8.88 9.09
C CYS A 63 -19.62 -9.40 10.50
N ILE A 64 -18.91 -8.62 11.33
CA ILE A 64 -18.55 -9.04 12.69
C ILE A 64 -18.54 -7.83 13.65
N PRO A 65 -19.56 -7.64 14.51
CA PRO A 65 -19.64 -6.54 15.49
C PRO A 65 -18.51 -6.47 16.54
N TYR A 66 -17.48 -7.32 16.43
CA TYR A 66 -16.44 -7.58 17.43
C TYR A 66 -15.01 -7.51 16.89
N LEU A 67 -14.83 -7.23 15.59
CA LEU A 67 -13.51 -7.03 15.01
C LEU A 67 -13.11 -5.57 15.20
N LEU A 68 -12.37 -5.28 16.28
CA LEU A 68 -11.86 -3.93 16.51
C LEU A 68 -10.87 -3.59 15.38
N PRO A 69 -11.14 -2.59 14.52
CA PRO A 69 -10.27 -2.21 13.41
C PRO A 69 -8.79 -2.09 13.82
N GLN A 70 -8.56 -1.51 14.99
CA GLN A 70 -7.23 -1.36 15.58
C GLN A 70 -6.53 -2.69 15.89
N VAL A 71 -7.26 -3.71 16.36
CA VAL A 71 -6.68 -5.03 16.67
C VAL A 71 -6.26 -5.73 15.38
N SER A 72 -7.06 -5.63 14.31
CA SER A 72 -6.72 -6.19 13.00
C SER A 72 -5.49 -5.53 12.38
N ILE A 73 -5.45 -4.20 12.41
CA ILE A 73 -4.31 -3.41 11.93
C ILE A 73 -3.05 -3.74 12.74
N ASN A 74 -3.15 -3.76 14.08
CA ASN A 74 -2.03 -4.13 14.95
C ASN A 74 -1.55 -5.55 14.67
N ALA A 75 -2.44 -6.52 14.47
CA ALA A 75 -2.05 -7.89 14.18
C ALA A 75 -1.31 -8.03 12.83
N LEU A 76 -1.70 -7.24 11.82
CA LEU A 76 -1.03 -7.17 10.52
C LEU A 76 0.34 -6.50 10.62
N LEU A 77 0.43 -5.34 11.27
CA LEU A 77 1.69 -4.62 11.50
C LEU A 77 2.67 -5.46 12.34
N ASP A 78 2.19 -6.10 13.40
CA ASP A 78 2.97 -7.02 14.22
C ASP A 78 3.55 -8.17 13.38
N ARG A 79 2.73 -8.77 12.51
CA ARG A 79 3.17 -9.86 11.62
C ARG A 79 4.21 -9.36 10.61
N LEU A 80 4.02 -8.15 10.08
CA LEU A 80 4.92 -7.49 9.14
C LEU A 80 6.28 -7.19 9.76
N HIS A 81 6.30 -6.63 10.97
CA HIS A 81 7.55 -6.26 11.67
C HIS A 81 8.29 -7.46 12.25
N LYS A 82 7.60 -8.56 12.61
CA LYS A 82 8.22 -9.77 13.18
C LYS A 82 8.75 -10.76 12.12
N THR A 83 8.35 -10.61 10.86
CA THR A 83 8.75 -11.55 9.80
C THR A 83 9.95 -11.03 9.01
N HIS A 84 10.89 -11.92 8.71
CA HIS A 84 11.98 -11.68 7.75
C HIS A 84 11.74 -12.37 6.41
N ASN A 85 10.54 -12.93 6.19
CA ASN A 85 10.21 -13.63 4.96
C ASN A 85 9.50 -12.70 3.97
N ALA A 86 10.07 -12.50 2.78
CA ALA A 86 9.56 -11.58 1.78
C ALA A 86 8.14 -11.91 1.32
N THR A 87 7.78 -13.20 1.20
CA THR A 87 6.42 -13.60 0.84
C THR A 87 5.41 -13.20 1.90
N VAL A 88 5.72 -13.44 3.17
CA VAL A 88 4.84 -13.07 4.28
C VAL A 88 4.69 -11.54 4.33
N SER A 89 5.79 -10.80 4.19
CA SER A 89 5.76 -9.32 4.17
C SER A 89 4.91 -8.80 3.01
N LEU A 90 5.08 -9.33 1.80
CA LEU A 90 4.31 -8.90 0.64
C LEU A 90 2.81 -9.19 0.80
N LYS A 91 2.44 -10.32 1.41
CA LYS A 91 1.03 -10.61 1.72
C LYS A 91 0.44 -9.68 2.77
N CYS A 92 1.21 -9.33 3.80
CA CYS A 92 0.80 -8.32 4.77
C CYS A 92 0.54 -6.98 4.09
N LEU A 93 1.47 -6.52 3.24
CA LEU A 93 1.32 -5.29 2.46
C LEU A 93 0.14 -5.36 1.49
N PHE A 94 -0.10 -6.50 0.85
CA PHE A 94 -1.26 -6.70 -0.03
C PHE A 94 -2.60 -6.56 0.71
N ILE A 95 -2.71 -7.10 1.92
CA ILE A 95 -3.91 -6.93 2.75
C ILE A 95 -4.04 -5.47 3.21
N LEU A 96 -2.94 -4.86 3.66
CA LEU A 96 -2.91 -3.45 4.06
C LEU A 96 -3.30 -2.51 2.91
N HIS A 97 -2.85 -2.81 1.69
CA HIS A 97 -3.24 -2.09 0.49
C HIS A 97 -4.76 -2.12 0.31
N ASN A 98 -5.37 -3.30 0.37
CA ASN A 98 -6.82 -3.41 0.26
C ASN A 98 -7.56 -2.68 1.40
N ILE A 99 -6.99 -2.58 2.61
CA ILE A 99 -7.56 -1.76 3.69
C ILE A 99 -7.49 -0.26 3.34
N ILE A 100 -6.35 0.22 2.83
CA ILE A 100 -6.13 1.61 2.42
C ILE A 100 -7.09 2.03 1.30
N THR A 101 -7.39 1.12 0.37
CA THR A 101 -8.26 1.42 -0.77
C THR A 101 -9.74 1.16 -0.45
N LYS A 102 -10.07 -0.02 0.04
CA LYS A 102 -11.46 -0.50 0.18
C LYS A 102 -12.01 -0.46 1.61
N GLY A 103 -11.16 -0.31 2.63
CA GLY A 103 -11.53 -0.33 4.05
C GLY A 103 -12.46 0.81 4.48
N SER A 104 -13.00 0.69 5.70
CA SER A 104 -13.76 1.77 6.33
C SER A 104 -12.89 2.99 6.63
N LEU A 105 -13.51 4.16 6.80
CA LEU A 105 -12.78 5.38 7.15
C LEU A 105 -12.02 5.23 8.48
N GLU A 106 -12.62 4.55 9.46
CA GLU A 106 -11.98 4.24 10.75
C GLU A 106 -10.67 3.46 10.58
N MET A 107 -10.65 2.44 9.72
CA MET A 107 -9.43 1.67 9.44
C MET A 107 -8.35 2.52 8.77
N LYS A 108 -8.76 3.36 7.82
CA LYS A 108 -7.86 4.28 7.11
C LYS A 108 -7.25 5.29 8.08
N ASP A 109 -8.07 5.86 8.98
CA ASP A 109 -7.62 6.83 9.99
C ASP A 109 -6.65 6.21 11.01
N ILE A 110 -6.90 4.96 11.43
CA ILE A 110 -5.98 4.23 12.30
C ILE A 110 -4.62 4.04 11.60
N LEU A 111 -4.59 3.57 10.35
CA LEU A 111 -3.35 3.41 9.58
C LEU A 111 -2.65 4.76 9.35
N PHE A 112 -3.39 5.79 9.00
CA PHE A 112 -2.90 7.16 8.86
C PHE A 112 -2.23 7.64 10.14
N SER A 113 -2.83 7.37 11.30
CA SER A 113 -2.27 7.76 12.60
C SER A 113 -0.94 7.06 12.90
N TYR A 114 -0.78 5.80 12.51
CA TYR A 114 0.50 5.08 12.65
C TYR A 114 1.58 5.66 11.76
N ASN A 115 1.21 6.19 10.58
CA ASN A 115 2.16 6.82 9.67
C ASN A 115 2.50 8.27 10.06
N SER A 116 1.55 8.98 10.68
CA SER A 116 1.68 10.42 10.96
C SER A 116 2.34 10.76 12.30
N ASN A 117 2.35 9.83 13.27
CA ASN A 117 2.70 10.12 14.67
C ASN A 117 4.18 9.89 15.05
N GLY A 118 5.14 9.76 14.12
CA GLY A 118 6.54 9.51 14.51
C GLY A 118 7.63 9.78 13.47
N ASP A 119 8.89 9.62 13.92
CA ASP A 119 10.13 9.69 13.12
C ASP A 119 10.31 8.50 12.16
N HIS A 120 9.36 7.56 12.13
CA HIS A 120 9.43 6.30 11.39
C HIS A 120 8.10 6.03 10.67
N ASN A 121 8.16 5.72 9.37
CA ASN A 121 7.00 5.38 8.56
C ASN A 121 6.31 4.10 9.09
N ALA A 122 4.99 3.98 8.90
CA ALA A 122 4.18 2.92 9.51
C ALA A 122 4.69 1.49 9.21
N PHE A 123 5.28 1.27 8.04
CA PHE A 123 5.77 -0.06 7.64
C PHE A 123 7.25 -0.26 7.95
N ASN A 124 8.08 0.79 7.80
CA ASN A 124 9.53 0.76 8.05
C ASN A 124 10.27 -0.37 7.28
N LEU A 125 10.02 -0.44 5.96
CA LEU A 125 10.53 -1.52 5.09
C LEU A 125 11.52 -1.04 4.02
N SER A 126 11.98 0.21 4.05
CA SER A 126 12.90 0.76 3.03
C SER A 126 14.19 -0.07 2.88
N SER A 127 14.70 -0.65 3.97
CA SER A 127 15.88 -1.51 4.00
C SER A 127 15.56 -3.00 4.18
N PHE A 128 14.33 -3.44 3.89
CA PHE A 128 13.92 -4.83 4.08
C PHE A 128 14.69 -5.76 3.13
N ARG A 129 15.15 -6.90 3.67
CA ARG A 129 15.92 -7.89 2.89
C ARG A 129 15.77 -9.32 3.41
N ASP A 130 15.23 -10.20 2.58
CA ASP A 130 15.17 -11.65 2.78
C ASP A 130 16.31 -12.35 2.01
N ASN A 131 17.39 -12.68 2.72
CA ASN A 131 18.58 -13.31 2.15
C ASN A 131 18.47 -14.84 2.02
N THR A 132 17.28 -15.45 2.14
CA THR A 132 17.15 -16.91 2.16
C THR A 132 17.43 -17.59 0.81
N ASN A 133 17.26 -16.89 -0.30
CA ASN A 133 17.57 -17.32 -1.67
C ASN A 133 17.42 -16.13 -2.65
N HIS A 134 17.85 -16.31 -3.90
CA HIS A 134 17.79 -15.26 -4.94
C HIS A 134 16.37 -14.74 -5.19
N GLU A 135 15.38 -15.63 -5.32
CA GLU A 135 13.98 -15.25 -5.54
C GLU A 135 13.43 -14.45 -4.35
N SER A 136 13.77 -14.82 -3.11
CA SER A 136 13.39 -14.05 -1.92
C SER A 136 14.09 -12.69 -1.83
N LEU A 137 15.34 -12.60 -2.27
CA LEU A 137 16.07 -11.34 -2.31
C LEU A 137 15.43 -10.38 -3.33
N GLU A 138 15.10 -10.87 -4.52
CA GLU A 138 14.38 -10.07 -5.51
C GLU A 138 12.96 -9.75 -5.05
N LEU A 139 12.26 -10.67 -4.38
CA LEU A 139 10.96 -10.36 -3.78
C LEU A 139 11.06 -9.27 -2.69
N SER A 140 12.23 -9.10 -2.07
CA SER A 140 12.44 -8.02 -1.10
C SER A 140 12.37 -6.64 -1.76
N THR A 141 12.83 -6.50 -3.01
CA THR A 141 12.69 -5.21 -3.73
C THR A 141 11.23 -4.89 -4.01
N TRP A 142 10.40 -5.90 -4.28
CA TRP A 142 8.94 -5.74 -4.38
C TRP A 142 8.31 -5.33 -3.05
N VAL A 143 8.76 -5.90 -1.93
CA VAL A 143 8.29 -5.50 -0.59
C VAL A 143 8.64 -4.04 -0.30
N CYS A 144 9.89 -3.62 -0.53
CA CYS A 144 10.30 -2.23 -0.30
C CYS A 144 9.53 -1.25 -1.18
N TRP A 145 9.42 -1.56 -2.47
CA TRP A 145 8.69 -0.73 -3.44
C TRP A 145 7.21 -0.61 -3.07
N HIS A 146 6.55 -1.73 -2.78
CA HIS A 146 5.12 -1.71 -2.42
C HIS A 146 4.88 -0.98 -1.09
N ALA A 147 5.74 -1.18 -0.09
CA ALA A 147 5.63 -0.45 1.18
C ALA A 147 5.74 1.07 0.99
N LYS A 148 6.69 1.53 0.17
CA LYS A 148 6.88 2.95 -0.13
C LYS A 148 5.63 3.55 -0.79
N LEU A 149 5.04 2.85 -1.76
CA LEU A 149 3.80 3.29 -2.40
C LEU A 149 2.64 3.40 -1.40
N LEU A 150 2.50 2.44 -0.49
CA LEU A 150 1.45 2.51 0.54
C LEU A 150 1.69 3.67 1.53
N GLU A 151 2.95 3.98 1.84
CA GLU A 151 3.29 5.17 2.65
C GLU A 151 2.88 6.45 1.94
N ASP A 152 3.11 6.56 0.63
CA ASP A 152 2.71 7.72 -0.17
C ASP A 152 1.17 7.84 -0.24
N LEU A 153 0.44 6.72 -0.43
CA LEU A 153 -1.03 6.71 -0.40
C LEU A 153 -1.57 7.21 0.95
N LEU A 154 -0.93 6.82 2.05
CA LEU A 154 -1.29 7.27 3.40
C LEU A 154 -0.94 8.74 3.64
N MET A 155 -0.11 9.37 2.81
CA MET A 155 0.20 10.80 2.94
C MET A 155 -0.79 11.70 2.19
N PHE A 156 -1.58 11.17 1.25
CA PHE A 156 -2.56 11.96 0.50
C PHE A 156 -3.62 12.68 1.36
N PRO A 157 -4.14 12.14 2.47
CA PRO A 157 -5.03 12.92 3.35
C PRO A 157 -4.38 14.18 3.91
N LYS A 158 -3.06 14.18 4.11
CA LYS A 158 -2.31 15.36 4.59
C LYS A 158 -2.10 16.38 3.47
N SER A 159 -1.85 15.93 2.25
CA SER A 159 -1.65 16.82 1.11
C SER A 159 -2.95 17.28 0.46
N LEU A 160 -3.82 16.36 0.06
CA LEU A 160 -5.07 16.61 -0.67
C LEU A 160 -6.26 16.92 0.24
N GLY A 161 -6.19 16.53 1.52
CA GLY A 161 -7.30 16.68 2.49
C GLY A 161 -8.29 15.51 2.50
N TYR A 162 -8.08 14.49 1.66
CA TYR A 162 -8.91 13.28 1.60
C TYR A 162 -8.09 12.07 1.15
N TYR A 163 -8.65 10.87 1.37
CA TYR A 163 -8.08 9.62 0.86
C TYR A 163 -8.34 9.49 -0.65
N LEU A 164 -7.31 9.12 -1.42
CA LEU A 164 -7.42 8.91 -2.87
C LEU A 164 -8.53 7.91 -3.25
N SER A 165 -8.76 6.89 -2.43
CA SER A 165 -9.84 5.92 -2.65
C SER A 165 -11.25 6.51 -2.55
N LEU A 166 -11.39 7.70 -1.99
CA LEU A 166 -12.66 8.45 -1.93
C LEU A 166 -12.78 9.48 -3.05
N SER A 167 -11.80 9.55 -3.97
CA SER A 167 -11.71 10.62 -4.96
C SER A 167 -12.78 10.59 -6.04
N ASN A 168 -13.48 9.47 -6.22
CA ASN A 168 -14.59 9.34 -7.17
C ASN A 168 -15.77 10.31 -6.91
N GLY A 169 -15.71 11.11 -5.83
CA GLY A 169 -16.64 12.20 -5.53
C GLY A 169 -16.01 13.47 -4.95
N ALA A 170 -14.68 13.65 -5.03
CA ALA A 170 -14.04 14.87 -4.51
C ALA A 170 -14.69 16.12 -5.14
N PRO A 171 -15.13 17.13 -4.36
CA PRO A 171 -15.84 18.24 -4.94
C PRO A 171 -14.84 19.04 -5.79
N LYS A 172 -15.07 19.13 -7.11
CA LYS A 172 -14.38 20.09 -8.02
C LYS A 172 -14.33 21.53 -7.45
N ILE A 173 -15.23 21.82 -6.51
CA ILE A 173 -15.37 23.06 -5.75
C ILE A 173 -14.21 23.28 -4.76
N GLU A 174 -13.58 22.22 -4.24
CA GLU A 174 -12.45 22.36 -3.31
C GLU A 174 -11.15 22.71 -4.05
N VAL A 175 -10.85 22.02 -5.15
CA VAL A 175 -9.67 22.30 -5.98
C VAL A 175 -9.68 23.74 -6.51
N SER A 176 -10.85 24.25 -6.92
CA SER A 176 -10.98 25.63 -7.40
C SER A 176 -10.81 26.70 -6.32
N ARG A 177 -10.83 26.31 -5.03
CA ARG A 177 -10.61 27.23 -3.89
C ARG A 177 -9.18 27.21 -3.36
N LEU A 178 -8.35 26.27 -3.82
CA LEU A 178 -6.95 26.20 -3.43
C LEU A 178 -6.18 27.44 -3.89
N SER A 179 -5.16 27.86 -3.13
CA SER A 179 -4.17 28.82 -3.63
C SER A 179 -3.30 28.17 -4.72
N THR A 180 -2.69 28.97 -5.61
CA THR A 180 -1.78 28.43 -6.65
C THR A 180 -0.64 27.63 -6.02
N ALA A 181 -0.02 28.14 -4.95
CA ALA A 181 1.04 27.42 -4.24
C ALA A 181 0.58 26.06 -3.67
N LYS A 182 -0.64 25.99 -3.12
CA LYS A 182 -1.20 24.74 -2.60
C LYS A 182 -1.53 23.76 -3.72
N LEU A 183 -2.13 24.26 -4.81
CA LEU A 183 -2.44 23.49 -6.01
C LEU A 183 -1.16 22.88 -6.62
N LEU A 184 -0.08 23.66 -6.68
CA LEU A 184 1.24 23.20 -7.13
C LEU A 184 1.80 22.10 -6.24
N GLY A 185 1.79 22.31 -4.92
CA GLY A 185 2.22 21.29 -3.95
C GLY A 185 1.45 19.97 -4.12
N GLU A 186 0.12 20.04 -4.29
CA GLU A 186 -0.69 18.83 -4.53
C GLU A 186 -0.36 18.15 -5.87
N ILE A 187 -0.11 18.91 -6.94
CA ILE A 187 0.33 18.34 -8.22
C ILE A 187 1.69 17.66 -8.05
N GLN A 188 2.62 18.28 -7.33
CA GLN A 188 3.93 17.70 -7.00
C GLN A 188 3.79 16.36 -6.29
N ASP A 189 3.02 16.31 -5.21
CA ASP A 189 2.82 15.09 -4.41
C ASP A 189 2.22 13.96 -5.26
N LEU A 190 1.32 14.28 -6.19
CA LEU A 190 0.73 13.32 -7.13
C LEU A 190 1.74 12.84 -8.19
N ILE A 191 2.57 13.73 -8.74
CA ILE A 191 3.63 13.36 -9.69
C ILE A 191 4.67 12.47 -9.01
N ASP A 192 5.10 12.81 -7.79
CA ASP A 192 6.07 12.04 -7.01
C ASP A 192 5.59 10.58 -6.81
N PHE A 193 4.28 10.39 -6.57
CA PHE A 193 3.67 9.06 -6.51
C PHE A 193 3.79 8.31 -7.84
N VAL A 194 3.44 8.93 -8.97
CA VAL A 194 3.54 8.31 -10.30
C VAL A 194 5.00 7.96 -10.63
N GLU A 195 5.95 8.84 -10.27
CA GLU A 195 7.37 8.55 -10.38
C GLU A 195 7.75 7.32 -9.54
N HIS A 196 7.32 7.19 -8.29
CA HIS A 196 7.59 5.98 -7.52
C HIS A 196 6.96 4.73 -8.13
N VAL A 197 5.77 4.81 -8.74
CA VAL A 197 5.16 3.70 -9.48
C VAL A 197 6.01 3.30 -10.68
N SER A 198 6.64 4.26 -11.39
CA SER A 198 7.47 3.98 -12.56
C SER A 198 8.76 3.22 -12.21
N HIS A 199 9.23 3.30 -10.97
CA HIS A 199 10.37 2.54 -10.44
C HIS A 199 10.01 1.10 -10.03
N VAL A 200 9.12 0.45 -10.79
CA VAL A 200 8.74 -0.95 -10.58
C VAL A 200 9.97 -1.87 -10.60
N PRO A 201 10.08 -2.89 -9.72
CA PRO A 201 11.25 -3.74 -9.67
C PRO A 201 11.56 -4.49 -10.97
N GLU A 202 12.84 -4.59 -11.33
CA GLU A 202 13.33 -5.19 -12.58
C GLU A 202 13.04 -6.70 -12.71
N SER A 203 12.80 -7.39 -11.60
CA SER A 203 12.53 -8.83 -11.52
C SER A 203 11.12 -9.19 -12.01
N LEU A 204 10.74 -8.71 -13.20
CA LEU A 204 9.43 -8.86 -13.83
C LEU A 204 9.01 -10.32 -14.02
N TYR A 205 9.97 -11.25 -14.06
CA TYR A 205 9.68 -12.67 -14.11
C TYR A 205 8.89 -13.16 -12.87
N LEU A 206 8.94 -12.43 -11.74
CA LEU A 206 8.15 -12.71 -10.54
C LEU A 206 6.65 -12.44 -10.74
N ARG A 207 6.25 -11.69 -11.76
CA ARG A 207 4.83 -11.49 -12.13
C ARG A 207 4.11 -12.79 -12.53
N LYS A 208 4.85 -13.88 -12.78
CA LYS A 208 4.27 -15.23 -12.91
C LYS A 208 3.55 -15.70 -11.63
N TYR A 209 3.89 -15.13 -10.48
CA TYR A 209 3.22 -15.41 -9.22
C TYR A 209 1.98 -14.53 -9.10
N HIS A 210 0.84 -15.18 -8.87
CA HIS A 210 -0.46 -14.50 -8.72
C HIS A 210 -0.38 -13.32 -7.74
N LEU A 211 0.27 -13.48 -6.59
CA LEU A 211 0.43 -12.39 -5.60
C LEU A 211 1.11 -11.14 -6.17
N VAL A 212 2.21 -11.30 -6.91
CA VAL A 212 2.93 -10.15 -7.49
C VAL A 212 2.09 -9.48 -8.58
N ASN A 213 1.37 -10.28 -9.37
CA ASN A 213 0.47 -9.74 -10.38
C ASN A 213 -0.68 -8.93 -9.74
N GLU A 214 -1.30 -9.45 -8.68
CA GLU A 214 -2.37 -8.74 -7.96
C GLU A 214 -1.87 -7.45 -7.30
N VAL A 215 -0.64 -7.43 -6.78
CA VAL A 215 -0.02 -6.20 -6.27
C VAL A 215 0.11 -5.15 -7.38
N VAL A 216 0.59 -5.55 -8.57
CA VAL A 216 0.66 -4.65 -9.72
C VAL A 216 -0.74 -4.15 -10.12
N THR A 217 -1.74 -5.03 -10.16
CA THR A 217 -3.12 -4.64 -10.48
C THR A 217 -3.63 -3.54 -9.56
N LEU A 218 -3.49 -3.70 -8.24
CA LEU A 218 -3.92 -2.67 -7.28
C LEU A 218 -3.18 -1.35 -7.46
N VAL A 219 -1.85 -1.39 -7.66
CA VAL A 219 -1.05 -0.17 -7.89
C VAL A 219 -1.47 0.54 -9.18
N MET A 220 -1.82 -0.21 -10.23
CA MET A 220 -2.32 0.38 -11.47
C MET A 220 -3.70 1.02 -11.30
N GLU A 221 -4.58 0.46 -10.46
CA GLU A 221 -5.85 1.07 -10.09
C GLU A 221 -5.63 2.41 -9.36
N ASP A 222 -4.73 2.45 -8.37
CA ASP A 222 -4.38 3.70 -7.69
C ASP A 222 -3.79 4.74 -8.64
N CYS A 223 -2.90 4.31 -9.55
CA CYS A 223 -2.32 5.18 -10.55
C CYS A 223 -3.40 5.80 -11.43
N GLY A 224 -4.42 5.03 -11.85
CA GLY A 224 -5.58 5.57 -12.58
C GLY A 224 -6.33 6.66 -11.79
N HIS A 225 -6.50 6.48 -10.48
CA HIS A 225 -7.07 7.52 -9.63
C HIS A 225 -6.18 8.77 -9.53
N VAL A 226 -4.87 8.60 -9.35
CA VAL A 226 -3.89 9.70 -9.32
C VAL A 226 -3.88 10.47 -10.64
N GLN A 227 -3.93 9.78 -11.78
CA GLN A 227 -4.00 10.40 -13.10
C GLN A 227 -5.25 11.28 -13.25
N HIS A 228 -6.40 10.78 -12.79
CA HIS A 228 -7.63 11.58 -12.76
C HIS A 228 -7.49 12.83 -11.88
N GLU A 229 -6.86 12.72 -10.71
CA GLU A 229 -6.62 13.84 -9.81
C GLU A 229 -5.66 14.89 -10.38
N ILE A 230 -4.61 14.46 -11.08
CA ILE A 230 -3.68 15.34 -11.79
C ILE A 230 -4.44 16.11 -12.87
N LEU A 231 -5.27 15.43 -13.67
CA LEU A 231 -6.01 16.06 -14.77
C LEU A 231 -6.94 17.18 -14.28
N TRP A 232 -7.64 16.99 -13.15
CA TRP A 232 -8.46 18.04 -12.56
C TRP A 232 -7.66 19.27 -12.14
N ARG A 233 -6.48 19.04 -11.54
CA ARG A 233 -5.61 20.12 -11.07
C ARG A 233 -4.95 20.86 -12.22
N VAL A 234 -4.53 20.16 -13.28
CA VAL A 234 -4.00 20.77 -14.51
C VAL A 234 -5.07 21.63 -15.20
N GLU A 235 -6.32 21.17 -15.25
CA GLU A 235 -7.41 21.98 -15.80
C GLU A 235 -7.67 23.24 -14.97
N GLU A 236 -7.52 23.17 -13.64
CA GLU A 236 -7.61 24.35 -12.78
C GLU A 236 -6.44 25.32 -12.98
N VAL A 237 -5.21 24.80 -13.12
CA VAL A 237 -4.03 25.60 -13.48
C VAL A 237 -4.25 26.31 -14.82
N ARG A 238 -4.79 25.62 -15.82
CA ARG A 238 -5.08 26.18 -17.15
C ARG A 238 -5.99 27.41 -17.06
N LYS A 239 -7.01 27.40 -16.21
CA LYS A 239 -7.90 28.56 -16.01
C LYS A 239 -7.19 29.76 -15.39
N ARG A 240 -6.14 29.51 -14.59
CA ARG A 240 -5.41 30.54 -13.84
C ARG A 240 -4.17 31.06 -14.57
N VAL A 241 -3.72 30.39 -15.63
CA VAL A 241 -2.44 30.68 -16.31
C VAL A 241 -2.23 32.17 -16.66
N GLY A 242 -3.30 32.89 -16.98
CA GLY A 242 -3.23 34.32 -17.34
C GLY A 242 -3.01 35.29 -16.16
N ILE A 243 -3.14 34.83 -14.91
CA ILE A 243 -2.98 35.64 -13.70
C ILE A 243 -1.78 35.22 -12.85
N LEU A 244 -1.00 34.22 -13.29
CA LEU A 244 0.14 33.69 -12.55
C LEU A 244 1.38 34.54 -12.73
N ASP A 245 2.21 34.59 -11.70
CA ASP A 245 3.51 35.23 -11.80
C ASP A 245 4.57 34.36 -12.52
N THR A 246 5.71 34.96 -12.85
CA THR A 246 6.78 34.29 -13.59
C THR A 246 7.45 33.12 -12.84
N GLY A 247 7.40 33.13 -11.51
CA GLY A 247 7.89 32.05 -10.66
C GLY A 247 6.91 30.87 -10.69
N GLU A 248 5.63 31.15 -10.44
CA GLU A 248 4.54 30.16 -10.50
C GLU A 248 4.46 29.46 -11.86
N LEU A 249 4.58 30.22 -12.96
CA LEU A 249 4.60 29.66 -14.32
C LEU A 249 5.78 28.72 -14.56
N ARG A 250 6.94 29.01 -13.97
CA ARG A 250 8.13 28.16 -14.10
C ARG A 250 7.96 26.86 -13.34
N GLU A 251 7.39 26.91 -12.14
CA GLU A 251 7.10 25.71 -11.35
C GLU A 251 6.10 24.82 -12.08
N ILE A 252 5.00 25.39 -12.57
CA ILE A 252 4.01 24.67 -13.38
C ILE A 252 4.64 24.03 -14.60
N LEU A 253 5.47 24.77 -15.34
CA LEU A 253 6.16 24.23 -16.52
C LEU A 253 7.06 23.05 -16.14
N GLY A 254 7.74 23.13 -14.99
CA GLY A 254 8.50 22.02 -14.41
C GLY A 254 7.63 20.80 -14.14
N CYS A 255 6.43 20.98 -13.55
CA CYS A 255 5.46 19.91 -13.35
C CYS A 255 5.03 19.27 -14.69
N MET A 256 4.72 20.09 -15.69
CA MET A 256 4.23 19.60 -17.00
C MET A 256 5.31 18.80 -17.71
N ASN A 257 6.56 19.26 -17.70
CA ASN A 257 7.68 18.52 -18.30
C ASN A 257 7.86 17.15 -17.63
N ARG A 258 7.76 17.07 -16.30
CA ARG A 258 7.82 15.79 -15.57
C ARG A 258 6.67 14.85 -15.96
N LEU A 259 5.46 15.38 -16.11
CA LEU A 259 4.31 14.58 -16.59
C LEU A 259 4.53 14.05 -18.01
N GLU A 260 5.04 14.88 -18.91
CA GLU A 260 5.38 14.47 -20.29
C GLU A 260 6.45 13.37 -20.31
N GLU A 261 7.48 13.47 -19.46
CA GLU A 261 8.53 12.45 -19.32
C GLU A 261 7.99 11.10 -18.81
N LEU A 262 6.94 11.13 -18.01
CA LEU A 262 6.23 9.93 -17.51
C LEU A 262 5.25 9.34 -18.54
N GLY A 263 5.08 9.98 -19.71
CA GLY A 263 4.18 9.53 -20.76
C GLY A 263 2.70 9.75 -20.42
N MET A 264 2.39 10.74 -19.59
CA MET A 264 1.03 11.14 -19.19
C MET A 264 0.47 12.27 -20.06
#